data_AF-A0A965IN16-F1
#
_entry.id   AF-A0A965IN16-F1
#
_cell.length_a   1.000
_cell.length_b   1.000
_cell.length_c   1.000
_cell.angle_alpha   90.00
_cell.angle_beta   90.00
_cell.angle_gamma   90.00
#
_symmetry.space_group_name_H-M   'P 1'
#
loop_
_entity.id
_entity.type
_entity.pdbx_description
1 polymer ?
#
loop_
_entity_poly.entity_id
_entity_poly.type
_entity_poly.pdbx_seq_one_letter_code
_entity_poly.pdbx_strand_id
1 'polypeptide(L)'
;MEARKLDRSEQFALIASREAWQHAGTPDVDHDRLAVFVSSGIGGIHALLESYDTLRERGWNRINPNSVPMLMPNGPSAVVGLEFGARGGVHAPVS
;
A
#
# COMPACT_ATOMS: atom_id res chain seq x y z
N MET A 1 3.65 -14.33 1.84
CA MET A 1 3.56 -13.67 3.17
C MET A 1 3.11 -12.22 3.09
N GLU A 2 3.46 -11.44 2.04
CA GLU A 2 2.96 -10.06 1.83
C GLU A 2 1.43 -9.94 1.77
N ALA A 3 0.75 -10.85 1.06
CA ALA A 3 -0.69 -10.75 0.79
C ALA A 3 -1.59 -10.66 2.05
N ARG A 4 -1.12 -11.08 3.23
CA ARG A 4 -1.86 -10.98 4.50
C ARG A 4 -1.65 -9.65 5.24
N LYS A 5 -0.69 -8.84 4.80
CA LYS A 5 -0.32 -7.55 5.40
C LYS A 5 -0.73 -6.36 4.54
N LEU A 6 -1.24 -6.63 3.34
CA LEU A 6 -1.57 -5.63 2.33
C LEU A 6 -3.04 -5.75 1.94
N ASP A 7 -3.74 -4.64 1.84
CA ASP A 7 -5.02 -4.57 1.14
C ASP A 7 -4.82 -4.87 -0.36
N ARG A 8 -5.91 -5.27 -1.03
CA ARG A 8 -5.90 -5.57 -2.46
C ARG A 8 -5.41 -4.41 -3.33
N SER A 9 -5.72 -3.16 -2.97
CA SER A 9 -5.26 -1.97 -3.68
C SER A 9 -3.73 -1.82 -3.61
N GLU A 10 -3.15 -2.08 -2.45
CA GLU A 10 -1.71 -2.05 -2.21
C GLU A 10 -0.98 -3.17 -2.97
N GLN A 11 -1.58 -4.38 -2.99
CA GLN A 11 -1.05 -5.51 -3.75
C GLN A 11 -0.97 -5.20 -5.25
N PHE A 12 -2.03 -4.62 -5.82
CA PHE A 12 -2.02 -4.24 -7.23
C PHE A 12 -0.99 -3.15 -7.53
N ALA A 13 -0.91 -2.12 -6.69
CA ALA A 13 0.08 -1.06 -6.87
C ALA A 13 1.52 -1.60 -6.84
N LEU A 14 1.82 -2.49 -5.88
CA LEU A 14 3.14 -3.09 -5.74
C LEU A 14 3.53 -3.95 -6.95
N ILE A 15 2.62 -4.83 -7.40
CA ILE A 15 2.88 -5.69 -8.56
C ILE A 15 3.07 -4.86 -9.83
N ALA A 16 2.16 -3.92 -10.11
CA ALA A 16 2.26 -3.05 -11.27
C ALA A 16 3.55 -2.21 -11.26
N SER A 17 3.98 -1.74 -10.08
CA SER A 17 5.21 -0.97 -9.97
C SER A 17 6.46 -1.84 -10.14
N ARG A 18 6.47 -3.08 -9.63
CA ARG A 18 7.55 -4.06 -9.89
C ARG A 18 7.69 -4.36 -11.38
N GLU A 19 6.59 -4.57 -12.08
CA GLU A 19 6.58 -4.78 -13.54
C GLU A 19 7.11 -3.55 -14.28
N ALA A 20 6.64 -2.34 -13.92
CA ALA A 20 7.13 -1.10 -14.51
C ALA A 20 8.64 -0.88 -14.29
N TRP A 21 9.14 -1.17 -13.09
CA TRP A 21 10.57 -1.05 -12.75
C TRP A 21 11.43 -2.04 -13.54
N GLN A 22 10.94 -3.27 -13.71
CA GLN A 22 11.60 -4.29 -14.54
C GLN A 22 11.63 -3.89 -16.01
N HIS A 23 10.51 -3.37 -16.54
CA HIS A 23 10.46 -2.86 -17.91
C HIS A 23 11.39 -1.66 -18.15
N ALA A 24 11.67 -0.87 -17.12
CA ALA A 24 12.66 0.20 -17.16
C ALA A 24 14.12 -0.30 -17.11
N GLY A 25 14.35 -1.62 -17.03
CA GLY A 25 15.68 -2.22 -16.97
C GLY A 25 16.29 -2.23 -15.56
N THR A 26 15.45 -2.19 -14.51
CA THR A 26 15.88 -2.17 -13.10
C THR A 26 16.94 -1.10 -12.81
N PRO A 27 16.63 0.18 -13.04
CA PRO A 27 17.60 1.26 -12.93
C PRO A 27 18.12 1.40 -11.50
N ASP A 28 19.40 1.76 -11.38
CA ASP A 28 19.99 2.26 -10.14
C ASP A 28 19.78 3.78 -10.08
N VAL A 29 19.08 4.27 -9.05
CA VAL A 29 18.65 5.66 -8.95
C VAL A 29 19.01 6.25 -7.61
N ASP A 30 19.22 7.57 -7.58
CA ASP A 30 19.30 8.31 -6.32
C ASP A 30 17.92 8.33 -5.62
N HIS A 31 17.84 7.62 -4.50
CA HIS A 31 16.63 7.48 -3.70
C HIS A 31 16.07 8.81 -3.18
N ASP A 32 16.93 9.80 -2.91
CA ASP A 32 16.48 11.13 -2.45
C ASP A 32 15.88 11.96 -3.61
N ARG A 33 16.06 11.48 -4.85
CA ARG A 33 15.43 12.03 -6.07
C ARG A 33 14.33 11.14 -6.65
N LEU A 34 14.06 9.98 -6.03
CA LEU A 34 12.97 9.09 -6.39
C LEU A 34 11.73 9.44 -5.57
N ALA A 35 10.60 9.66 -6.26
CA ALA A 35 9.32 9.92 -5.62
C ALA A 35 8.23 8.98 -6.16
N VAL A 36 7.21 8.72 -5.34
CA VAL A 36 6.09 7.83 -5.66
C VAL A 36 4.77 8.56 -5.53
N PHE A 37 3.95 8.45 -6.58
CA PHE A 37 2.62 9.05 -6.66
C PHE A 37 1.63 7.98 -7.13
N VAL A 38 0.95 7.35 -6.18
CA VAL A 38 -0.05 6.31 -6.47
C VAL A 38 -1.28 6.56 -5.61
N SER A 39 -2.44 6.61 -6.26
CA SER A 39 -3.70 6.91 -5.59
C SER A 39 -4.69 5.79 -5.75
N SER A 40 -5.48 5.58 -4.71
CA SER A 40 -6.69 4.78 -4.77
C SER A 40 -7.89 5.71 -4.56
N GLY A 41 -9.05 5.33 -5.10
CA GLY A 41 -10.26 6.12 -4.90
C GLY A 41 -10.70 6.18 -3.43
N ILE A 42 -10.56 5.08 -2.69
CA ILE A 42 -11.03 4.97 -1.29
C ILE A 42 -10.00 4.32 -0.33
N GLY A 43 -8.95 3.68 -0.83
CA GLY A 43 -8.05 2.86 -0.02
C GLY A 43 -8.57 1.44 0.20
N GLY A 44 -8.17 0.86 1.33
CA GLY A 44 -8.48 -0.51 1.69
C GLY A 44 -9.85 -0.70 2.30
N ILE A 45 -10.90 -0.48 1.50
CA ILE A 45 -12.29 -0.67 1.93
C ILE A 45 -12.56 -2.14 2.35
N HIS A 46 -11.89 -3.10 1.72
CA HIS A 46 -12.03 -4.51 2.08
C HIS A 46 -11.43 -4.79 3.45
N ALA A 47 -10.23 -4.28 3.73
CA ALA A 47 -9.59 -4.37 5.03
C ALA A 47 -10.45 -3.76 6.16
N LEU A 48 -11.12 -2.63 5.88
CA LEU A 48 -12.05 -2.02 6.83
C LEU A 48 -13.21 -2.94 7.17
N LEU A 49 -13.90 -3.46 6.15
CA LEU A 49 -15.08 -4.31 6.34
C LEU A 49 -14.71 -5.60 7.09
N GLU A 50 -13.59 -6.24 6.72
CA GLU A 50 -13.09 -7.43 7.42
C GLU A 50 -12.74 -7.14 8.88
N SER A 51 -12.13 -5.99 9.15
CA SER A 51 -11.78 -5.56 10.51
C SER A 51 -13.03 -5.25 11.34
N TYR A 52 -14.04 -4.65 10.73
CA TYR A 52 -15.33 -4.38 11.36
C TYR A 52 -16.07 -5.67 11.71
N ASP A 53 -16.15 -6.63 10.79
CA ASP A 53 -16.75 -7.93 11.06
C ASP A 53 -16.00 -8.68 12.16
N THR A 54 -14.66 -8.64 12.14
CA THR A 54 -13.83 -9.22 13.20
C THR A 54 -14.10 -8.59 14.57
N LEU A 55 -14.20 -7.25 14.63
CA LEU A 55 -14.55 -6.54 15.85
C LEU A 55 -15.91 -7.00 16.38
N ARG A 56 -16.93 -7.05 15.50
CA ARG A 56 -18.32 -7.38 15.85
C ARG A 56 -18.47 -8.83 16.32
N GLU A 57 -17.77 -9.76 15.68
CA GLU A 57 -17.95 -11.20 15.91
C GLU A 57 -16.98 -11.79 16.94
N ARG A 58 -15.78 -11.21 17.06
CA ARG A 58 -14.66 -11.83 17.80
C ARG A 58 -14.00 -10.91 18.83
N GLY A 59 -14.38 -9.65 18.87
CA GLY A 59 -13.84 -8.65 19.77
C GLY A 59 -12.56 -7.97 19.28
N TRP A 60 -12.24 -6.84 19.90
CA TRP A 60 -11.16 -5.94 19.48
C TRP A 60 -9.77 -6.59 19.49
N ASN A 61 -9.52 -7.54 20.39
CA ASN A 61 -8.24 -8.22 20.53
C ASN A 61 -7.91 -9.18 19.37
N ARG A 62 -8.87 -9.42 18.46
CA ARG A 62 -8.70 -10.26 17.26
C ARG A 62 -8.49 -9.46 15.97
N ILE A 63 -8.57 -8.13 16.02
CA ILE A 63 -8.32 -7.27 14.86
C ILE A 63 -6.87 -7.42 14.41
N ASN A 64 -6.64 -7.47 13.08
CA ASN A 64 -5.29 -7.52 12.53
C ASN A 64 -4.53 -6.23 12.88
N PRO A 65 -3.32 -6.28 13.45
CA PRO A 65 -2.52 -5.09 13.74
C PRO A 65 -2.25 -4.20 12.50
N ASN A 66 -2.29 -4.78 11.30
CA ASN A 66 -2.10 -4.05 10.04
C ASN A 66 -3.40 -3.46 9.47
N SER A 67 -4.55 -3.64 10.13
CA SER A 67 -5.84 -3.13 9.63
C SER A 67 -5.84 -1.63 9.35
N VAL A 68 -5.15 -0.83 10.18
CA VAL A 68 -5.03 0.61 9.97
C VAL A 68 -4.14 0.92 8.75
N PRO A 69 -2.88 0.43 8.66
CA PRO A 69 -2.07 0.57 7.45
C PRO A 69 -2.80 0.15 6.17
N MET A 70 -3.45 -1.02 6.18
CA MET A 70 -4.17 -1.57 5.03
C MET A 70 -5.37 -0.70 4.60
N LEU A 71 -6.06 -0.06 5.55
CA LEU A 71 -7.19 0.83 5.28
C LEU A 71 -6.76 2.15 4.62
N MET A 72 -5.58 2.66 4.96
CA MET A 72 -5.17 4.03 4.63
C MET A 72 -5.19 4.28 3.11
N PRO A 73 -5.85 5.35 2.62
CA PRO A 73 -5.92 5.64 1.17
C PRO A 73 -4.57 5.84 0.49
N ASN A 74 -3.55 6.24 1.26
CA ASN A 74 -2.17 6.39 0.83
C ASN A 74 -1.34 5.10 0.92
N GLY A 75 -1.90 3.99 1.41
CA GLY A 75 -1.26 2.69 1.50
C GLY A 75 -0.58 2.23 0.20
N PRO A 76 -1.25 2.31 -0.97
CA PRO A 76 -0.66 1.96 -2.25
C PRO A 76 0.64 2.71 -2.56
N SER A 77 0.66 4.03 -2.32
CA SER A 77 1.86 4.86 -2.50
C SER A 77 2.95 4.50 -1.49
N ALA A 78 2.57 4.29 -0.23
CA ALA A 78 3.50 3.96 0.85
C ALA A 78 4.22 2.63 0.59
N VAL A 79 3.50 1.59 0.18
CA VAL A 79 4.07 0.27 -0.08
C VAL A 79 5.03 0.30 -1.27
N VAL A 80 4.67 1.02 -2.34
CA VAL A 80 5.57 1.23 -3.50
C VAL A 80 6.79 2.06 -3.11
N GLY A 81 6.62 3.11 -2.29
CA GLY A 81 7.73 3.90 -1.77
C GLY A 81 8.71 3.08 -0.94
N LEU A 82 8.21 2.18 -0.10
CA LEU A 82 9.04 1.27 0.68
C LEU A 82 9.78 0.25 -0.21
N GLU A 83 9.11 -0.31 -1.22
CA GLU A 83 9.70 -1.27 -2.16
C GLU A 83 10.92 -0.71 -2.89
N PHE A 84 10.82 0.53 -3.39
CA PHE A 84 11.90 1.17 -4.17
C PHE A 84 12.75 2.15 -3.36
N GLY A 85 12.52 2.25 -2.05
CA GLY A 85 13.24 3.15 -1.15
C GLY A 85 13.11 4.64 -1.52
N ALA A 86 11.95 5.07 -2.02
CA ALA A 86 11.72 6.44 -2.46
C ALA A 86 11.73 7.42 -1.28
N ARG A 87 12.59 8.45 -1.35
CA ARG A 87 12.76 9.48 -0.30
C ARG A 87 12.52 10.90 -0.80
N GLY A 88 12.42 11.10 -2.11
CA GLY A 88 12.06 12.39 -2.72
C GLY A 88 10.59 12.77 -2.55
N GLY A 89 9.74 11.88 -2.04
CA GLY A 89 8.34 12.13 -1.71
C GLY A 89 7.45 10.91 -1.95
N VAL A 90 6.44 10.73 -1.11
CA VAL A 90 5.45 9.65 -1.24
C VAL A 90 4.06 10.26 -1.05
N HIS A 91 3.29 10.33 -2.13
CA HIS A 91 2.02 11.05 -2.16
C HIS A 91 0.90 10.20 -2.77
N ALA A 92 -0.32 10.45 -2.30
CA ALA A 92 -1.55 9.83 -2.83
C ALA A 92 -2.59 10.92 -3.07
N PRO A 93 -2.46 11.72 -4.15
CA PRO A 93 -3.41 12.79 -4.46
C PRO A 93 -4.79 12.23 -4.82
N VAL A 94 -5.85 12.89 -4.37
CA VAL A 94 -7.24 12.58 -4.74
C VAL A 94 -7.89 13.84 -5.32
N SER A 95 -8.73 13.67 -6.34
CA SER A 95 -9.45 14.76 -7.02
C SER A 95 -10.79 15.05 -6.38
#